data_AF-A0A2M7YRI9-F1
#
_entry.id   AF-A0A2M7YRI9-F1
#
_cell.length_a   1.000
_cell.length_b   1.000
_cell.length_c   1.000
_cell.angle_alpha   90.00
_cell.angle_beta   90.00
_cell.angle_gamma   90.00
#
_symmetry.space_group_name_H-M   'P 1'
#
loop_
_entity.id
_entity.type
_entity.pdbx_description
1 polymer ?
#
loop_
_entity_poly.entity_id
_entity_poly.type
_entity_poly.pdbx_seq_one_letter_code
_entity_poly.pdbx_strand_id
1 'polypeptide(L)'
;MWKKMLTLVGLKPRTSDVVFARPPANEQEVRAGLTAAVAKRAGLDAGGLDPERTFAQLGFDSLQAMKFTGNLEKDLGLELDPTLMWDHPTVAKLTAYLTERLDFAAGRRSIA
;
A
#
# COMPACT_ATOMS: atom_id res chain seq x y z
N MET A 1 -5.07 14.11 11.39
CA MET A 1 -4.44 15.45 11.60
C MET A 1 -3.35 15.81 10.58
N TRP A 2 -3.13 15.01 9.52
CA TRP A 2 -2.09 15.20 8.50
C TRP A 2 -2.62 15.74 7.15
N LYS A 3 -3.93 15.70 6.92
CA LYS A 3 -4.62 16.36 5.77
C LYS A 3 -4.28 17.85 5.62
N LYS A 4 -3.93 18.55 6.71
CA LYS A 4 -3.48 19.95 6.67
C LYS A 4 -1.98 20.12 6.33
N MET A 5 -1.14 19.12 6.60
CA MET A 5 0.30 19.17 6.29
C MET A 5 0.59 18.89 4.81
N LEU A 6 -0.24 18.06 4.16
CA LEU A 6 -0.20 17.83 2.71
C LEU A 6 -0.42 19.08 1.86
N THR A 7 -1.03 20.14 2.41
CA THR A 7 -1.22 21.42 1.71
C THR A 7 0.03 22.31 1.78
N LEU A 8 0.92 22.09 2.74
CA LEU A 8 2.09 22.94 3.03
C LEU A 8 3.35 22.50 2.26
N VAL A 9 3.46 21.22 1.93
CA VAL A 9 4.41 20.72 0.93
C VAL A 9 3.64 20.72 -0.39
N GLY A 10 4.03 21.54 -1.37
CA GLY A 10 3.35 21.74 -2.67
C GLY A 10 3.24 20.52 -3.60
N LEU A 11 3.00 19.33 -3.06
CA LEU A 11 2.58 18.12 -3.76
C LEU A 11 1.13 18.31 -4.21
N LYS A 12 0.95 19.08 -5.29
CA LYS A 12 -0.25 18.96 -6.12
C LYS A 12 -0.44 17.46 -6.40
N PRO A 13 -1.56 16.84 -6.02
CA PRO A 13 -1.82 15.44 -6.34
C PRO A 13 -1.98 15.33 -7.86
N ARG A 14 -0.88 15.04 -8.55
CA ARG A 14 -0.93 14.68 -9.97
C ARG A 14 -1.07 13.16 -10.04
N THR A 15 -2.21 12.76 -10.58
CA THR A 15 -2.50 11.43 -11.17
C THR A 15 -2.45 10.25 -10.20
N SER A 16 -3.60 10.01 -9.55
CA SER A 16 -4.32 8.73 -9.55
C SER A 16 -3.57 7.46 -9.98
N ASP A 17 -2.62 6.97 -9.19
CA ASP A 17 -2.29 5.54 -9.21
C ASP A 17 -3.21 4.84 -8.22
N VAL A 18 -4.42 4.54 -8.68
CA VAL A 18 -5.34 3.65 -7.97
C VAL A 18 -4.66 2.30 -7.85
N VAL A 19 -4.40 1.87 -6.63
CA VAL A 19 -3.86 0.54 -6.31
C VAL A 19 -5.00 -0.47 -6.31
N PHE A 20 -6.14 -0.11 -5.72
CA PHE A 20 -7.32 -0.96 -5.64
C PHE A 20 -8.55 -0.24 -6.17
N ALA A 21 -9.12 -0.73 -7.28
CA ALA A 21 -10.37 -0.18 -7.83
C ALA A 21 -11.61 -0.55 -6.99
N ARG A 22 -11.52 -1.63 -6.22
CA ARG A 22 -12.48 -2.03 -5.18
C ARG A 22 -11.71 -2.58 -3.97
N PRO A 23 -12.27 -2.52 -2.75
CA PRO A 23 -11.68 -3.20 -1.61
C PRO A 23 -11.45 -4.70 -1.92
N PRO A 24 -10.25 -5.21 -1.67
CA PRO A 24 -9.93 -6.61 -1.93
C PRO A 24 -10.66 -7.52 -0.94
N ALA A 25 -11.20 -8.63 -1.44
CA ALA A 25 -12.02 -9.54 -0.65
C ALA A 25 -11.19 -10.51 0.22
N ASN A 26 -9.96 -10.81 -0.21
CA ASN A 26 -9.07 -11.80 0.40
C ASN A 26 -7.59 -11.41 0.22
N GLU A 27 -6.70 -12.12 0.94
CA GLU A 27 -5.24 -11.90 0.88
C GLU A 27 -4.67 -12.02 -0.54
N GLN A 28 -5.22 -12.92 -1.37
CA GLN A 28 -4.76 -13.11 -2.74
C GLN A 28 -4.99 -11.87 -3.60
N GLU A 29 -6.15 -11.21 -3.46
CA GLU A 29 -6.48 -9.96 -4.15
C GLU A 29 -5.59 -8.82 -3.63
N VAL A 30 -5.34 -8.75 -2.31
CA VAL A 30 -4.40 -7.77 -1.72
C VAL A 30 -3.01 -7.96 -2.33
N ARG A 31 -2.50 -9.20 -2.32
CA ARG A 31 -1.17 -9.52 -2.86
C ARG A 31 -1.06 -9.17 -4.33
N ALA A 32 -2.04 -9.58 -5.14
CA ALA A 32 -2.05 -9.31 -6.57
C ALA A 32 -2.06 -7.81 -6.87
N GLY A 33 -2.89 -7.02 -6.16
CA GLY A 33 -2.96 -5.57 -6.32
C GLY A 33 -1.65 -4.88 -5.92
N LEU A 34 -1.08 -5.26 -4.78
CA LEU A 34 0.22 -4.72 -4.35
C LEU A 34 1.35 -5.10 -5.31
N THR A 35 1.46 -6.37 -5.69
CA THR A 35 2.47 -6.83 -6.66
C THR A 35 2.34 -6.07 -7.97
N ALA A 36 1.13 -5.93 -8.51
CA ALA A 36 0.90 -5.20 -9.76
C ALA A 36 1.27 -3.71 -9.63
N ALA A 37 0.90 -3.05 -8.55
CA ALA A 37 1.20 -1.64 -8.34
C ALA A 37 2.70 -1.38 -8.14
N VAL A 38 3.38 -2.24 -7.37
CA VAL A 38 4.82 -2.15 -7.14
C VAL A 38 5.61 -2.50 -8.40
N ALA A 39 5.20 -3.53 -9.16
CA ALA A 39 5.82 -3.90 -10.43
C ALA A 39 5.69 -2.78 -11.46
N LYS A 40 4.48 -2.22 -11.64
CA LYS A 40 4.23 -1.05 -12.51
C LYS A 40 5.11 0.13 -12.13
N ARG A 41 5.26 0.41 -10.83
CA ARG A 41 6.12 1.50 -10.32
C ARG A 41 7.59 1.25 -10.60
N ALA A 42 8.05 0.02 -10.39
CA ALA A 42 9.45 -0.40 -10.59
C ALA A 42 9.81 -0.59 -12.08
N GLY A 43 8.84 -0.53 -12.99
CA GLY A 43 9.04 -0.81 -14.41
C GLY A 43 9.34 -2.29 -14.67
N LEU A 44 8.86 -3.18 -13.80
CA LEU A 44 9.03 -4.62 -13.89
C LEU A 44 7.72 -5.28 -14.34
N ASP A 45 7.83 -6.43 -15.01
CA ASP A 45 6.69 -7.32 -15.20
C ASP A 45 6.27 -7.96 -13.88
N ALA A 46 4.97 -8.14 -13.67
CA ALA A 46 4.41 -8.68 -12.42
C ALA A 46 4.96 -10.07 -12.04
N GLY A 47 5.41 -10.86 -13.02
CA GLY A 47 6.04 -12.17 -12.79
C GLY A 47 7.53 -12.10 -12.40
N GLY A 48 8.18 -10.94 -12.56
CA GLY A 48 9.59 -10.73 -12.23
C GLY A 48 9.83 -10.08 -10.86
N LEU A 49 8.75 -9.77 -10.12
CA LEU A 49 8.86 -9.16 -8.80
C LEU A 49 8.99 -10.24 -7.72
N ASP A 50 10.12 -10.21 -7.00
CA ASP A 50 10.32 -11.02 -5.80
C ASP A 50 9.55 -10.40 -4.63
N PRO A 51 8.56 -11.10 -4.04
CA PRO A 51 7.72 -10.56 -2.96
C PRO A 51 8.48 -10.36 -1.63
N GLU A 52 9.66 -10.95 -1.48
CA GLU A 52 10.54 -10.80 -0.31
C GLU A 52 11.54 -9.65 -0.49
N ARG A 53 11.63 -9.08 -1.68
CA ARG A 53 12.50 -7.93 -1.94
C ARG A 53 11.94 -6.69 -1.25
N THR A 54 12.85 -5.94 -0.62
CA THR A 54 12.42 -4.74 0.08
C THR A 54 12.05 -3.62 -0.88
N PHE A 55 11.13 -2.74 -0.49
CA PHE A 55 10.76 -1.57 -1.28
C PHE A 55 11.98 -0.69 -1.61
N ALA A 56 12.91 -0.55 -0.67
CA ALA A 56 14.17 0.16 -0.90
C ALA A 56 15.02 -0.49 -2.02
N GLN A 57 15.11 -1.82 -2.04
CA GLN A 57 15.79 -2.56 -3.13
C GLN A 57 15.06 -2.47 -4.47
N LEU A 58 13.75 -2.20 -4.46
CA LEU A 58 12.92 -1.95 -5.63
C LEU A 58 12.94 -0.46 -6.06
N GLY A 59 13.71 0.39 -5.37
CA GLY A 59 13.87 1.81 -5.72
C GLY A 59 12.79 2.75 -5.17
N PHE A 60 12.01 2.31 -4.17
CA PHE A 60 11.14 3.22 -3.43
C PHE A 60 11.97 4.17 -2.57
N ASP A 61 11.77 5.47 -2.80
CA ASP A 61 12.23 6.53 -1.91
C ASP A 61 11.14 6.93 -0.91
N SER A 62 11.48 7.77 0.07
CA SER A 62 10.55 8.15 1.12
C SER A 62 9.30 8.88 0.60
N LEU A 63 9.45 9.69 -0.45
CA LEU A 63 8.33 10.44 -1.02
C LEU A 63 7.38 9.51 -1.77
N GLN A 64 7.92 8.51 -2.46
CA GLN A 64 7.14 7.48 -3.13
C GLN A 64 6.42 6.59 -2.11
N ALA A 65 7.11 6.21 -1.04
CA ALA A 65 6.52 5.41 0.02
C ALA A 65 5.32 6.13 0.65
N MET A 66 5.48 7.41 1.01
CA MET A 66 4.38 8.22 1.54
C MET A 66 3.20 8.35 0.56
N LYS A 67 3.46 8.54 -0.74
CA LYS A 67 2.40 8.61 -1.76
C LYS A 67 1.67 7.28 -1.91
N PHE A 68 2.41 6.18 -1.90
CA PHE A 68 1.86 4.84 -2.04
C PHE A 68 0.94 4.50 -0.85
N THR A 69 1.39 4.77 0.38
CA THR A 69 0.56 4.62 1.59
C THR A 69 -0.68 5.50 1.52
N GLY A 70 -0.56 6.76 1.12
CA GLY A 70 -1.73 7.65 0.99
C GLY A 70 -2.76 7.19 -0.07
N ASN A 71 -2.30 6.57 -1.16
CA ASN A 71 -3.21 5.96 -2.14
C ASN A 71 -3.89 4.71 -1.57
N LEU A 72 -3.15 3.86 -0.86
CA LEU A 72 -3.71 2.69 -0.17
C LEU A 72 -4.78 3.07 0.85
N GLU A 73 -4.54 4.09 1.68
CA GLU A 73 -5.53 4.59 2.65
C GLU A 73 -6.82 5.02 1.96
N LYS A 74 -6.69 5.75 0.84
CA LYS A 74 -7.83 6.23 0.06
C LYS A 74 -8.61 5.09 -0.59
N ASP A 75 -7.92 4.13 -1.19
CA ASP A 75 -8.54 3.04 -1.93
C ASP A 75 -9.16 1.98 -1.01
N LEU A 76 -8.55 1.73 0.15
CA LEU A 76 -9.00 0.74 1.14
C LEU A 76 -9.93 1.33 2.20
N GLY A 77 -10.00 2.67 2.34
CA GLY A 77 -10.75 3.33 3.39
C GLY A 77 -10.19 3.10 4.79
N LEU A 78 -8.88 2.82 4.90
CA LEU A 78 -8.17 2.57 6.15
C LEU A 78 -7.33 3.78 6.55
N GLU A 79 -7.11 3.96 7.85
CA GLU A 79 -6.00 4.78 8.35
C GLU A 79 -4.77 3.88 8.47
N LEU A 80 -3.67 4.26 7.81
CA LEU A 80 -2.40 3.54 7.77
C LEU A 80 -1.28 4.42 8.33
N ASP A 81 -0.30 3.81 8.98
CA ASP A 81 0.84 4.58 9.50
C ASP A 81 1.75 5.05 8.34
N PRO A 82 2.23 6.30 8.32
CA PRO A 82 3.23 6.75 7.35
C PRO A 82 4.54 5.92 7.38
N THR A 83 4.86 5.22 8.47
CA THR A 83 6.05 4.34 8.56
C THR A 83 5.82 2.92 8.04
N LEU A 84 4.60 2.60 7.58
CA LEU A 84 4.21 1.23 7.24
C LEU A 84 5.15 0.54 6.24
N MET A 85 5.69 1.28 5.26
CA MET A 85 6.62 0.73 4.27
C MET A 85 8.03 0.45 4.82
N TRP A 86 8.37 0.97 6.00
CA TRP A 86 9.59 0.62 6.74
C TRP A 86 9.33 -0.54 7.70
N ASP A 87 8.17 -0.54 8.36
CA ASP A 87 7.78 -1.62 9.30
C ASP A 87 7.48 -2.93 8.57
N HIS A 88 6.88 -2.81 7.38
CA HIS A 88 6.55 -3.90 6.48
C HIS A 88 7.28 -3.72 5.15
N PRO A 89 8.61 -3.93 5.11
CA PRO A 89 9.44 -3.49 3.99
C PRO A 89 9.27 -4.31 2.72
N THR A 90 8.43 -5.34 2.71
CA THR A 90 8.24 -6.25 1.57
C THR A 90 6.77 -6.34 1.19
N VAL A 91 6.48 -6.72 -0.05
CA VAL A 91 5.10 -6.92 -0.53
C VAL A 91 4.39 -7.99 0.31
N ALA A 92 5.08 -9.07 0.66
CA ALA A 92 4.52 -10.12 1.51
C ALA A 92 4.09 -9.60 2.89
N LYS A 93 4.97 -8.86 3.58
CA LYS A 93 4.66 -8.30 4.91
C LYS A 93 3.54 -7.28 4.87
N LEU A 94 3.54 -6.41 3.85
CA LEU A 94 2.49 -5.41 3.67
C LEU A 94 1.14 -6.07 3.35
N THR A 95 1.14 -7.12 2.54
CA THR A 95 -0.07 -7.92 2.23
C THR A 95 -0.69 -8.48 3.49
N ALA A 96 0.11 -9.14 4.34
CA ALA A 96 -0.37 -9.73 5.59
C ALA A 96 -0.98 -8.68 6.52
N TYR A 97 -0.30 -7.54 6.69
CA TYR A 97 -0.79 -6.43 7.51
C TYR A 97 -2.13 -5.87 6.99
N LEU A 98 -2.22 -5.56 5.69
CA LEU A 98 -3.44 -5.00 5.11
C LEU A 98 -4.61 -5.97 5.17
N THR A 99 -4.36 -7.28 4.98
CA THR A 99 -5.38 -8.32 5.10
C THR A 99 -5.95 -8.35 6.52
N GLU A 100 -5.09 -8.32 7.55
CA GLU A 100 -5.54 -8.28 8.93
C GLU A 100 -6.36 -7.01 9.25
N ARG A 101 -5.91 -5.85 8.75
CA ARG A 101 -6.63 -4.58 8.92
C ARG A 101 -8.00 -4.60 8.25
N LEU A 102 -8.11 -5.17 7.04
CA LEU A 102 -9.35 -5.29 6.30
C LEU A 102 -10.32 -6.29 6.95
N ASP A 103 -9.81 -7.40 7.50
CA ASP A 103 -10.64 -8.35 8.24
C ASP A 103 -11.19 -7.76 9.53
N PHE A 104 -10.37 -6.98 10.24
CA PHE A 104 -10.81 -6.22 11.40
C PHE A 104 -11.87 -5.17 11.02
N ALA A 105 -11.60 -4.36 9.99
CA ALA A 105 -12.52 -3.32 9.53
C ALA A 105 -13.86 -3.88 9.01
N ALA A 106 -13.84 -5.07 8.39
CA ALA A 106 -15.03 -5.77 7.92
C ALA A 106 -15.78 -6.53 9.03
N GLY A 107 -15.30 -6.51 10.28
CA GLY A 107 -15.88 -7.26 11.39
C GLY A 107 -15.78 -8.78 11.24
N ARG A 108 -14.96 -9.27 10.29
CA ARG A 108 -14.76 -10.70 10.01
C ARG A 108 -13.88 -11.38 11.05
N ARG A 109 -13.10 -10.59 11.79
CA ARG A 109 -12.26 -11.04 12.89
C ARG A 109 -12.86 -10.52 14.20
N SER A 110 -13.78 -11.30 14.76
CA SER A 110 -14.28 -11.10 16.13
C SER A 110 -13.16 -11.51 17.10
N ILE A 111 -12.76 -10.61 17.99
CA ILE A 111 -11.89 -10.95 19.12
C ILE A 111 -12.79 -11.74 20.06
N ALA A 112 -12.70 -13.08 20.01
CA ALA A 112 -13.25 -13.96 21.02
C ALA A 112 -12.37 -13.94 22.27
#